data_AF-A0A839VQR5-F1
#
_entry.id   AF-A0A839VQR5-F1
#
_cell.length_a   1.000
_cell.length_b   1.000
_cell.length_c   1.000
_cell.angle_alpha   90.00
_cell.angle_beta   90.00
_cell.angle_gamma   90.00
#
_symmetry.space_group_name_H-M   'P 1'
#
loop_
_entity.id
_entity.type
_entity.pdbx_description
1 polymer ?
#
loop_
_entity_poly.entity_id
_entity_poly.type
_entity_poly.pdbx_seq_one_letter_code
_entity_poly.pdbx_strand_id
1 'polypeptide(L)'
;MSGINKFRTDSVRLFACIVEKAALTGTDPVHYCFEQIAMRFDQFLGRRHAKHNDPQRGLMLFDESSTEKRLQTLAREFKYQGHSYGKTRNYAEVPVFLDSKATRLIQLADLVAFSIFRHFEHNDDQYFNLIKHRFDEEGGVQHGFHVLRAQTNSSIQPQEANVFVAAPIVKSE
;
A
#
# COMPACT_ATOMS: atom_id res chain seq x y z
N MET A 1 -12.06 -28.29 26.78
CA MET A 1 -11.58 -26.93 27.06
C MET A 1 -11.00 -26.36 25.78
N SER A 2 -11.75 -25.46 25.15
CA SER A 2 -11.45 -24.88 23.83
C SER A 2 -10.39 -23.79 23.98
N GLY A 3 -9.18 -24.07 23.50
CA GLY A 3 -8.02 -23.16 23.56
C GLY A 3 -7.42 -22.87 22.19
N ILE A 4 -8.22 -22.87 21.12
CA ILE A 4 -7.75 -22.37 19.83
C ILE A 4 -7.99 -20.86 19.83
N ASN A 5 -6.91 -20.11 20.06
CA ASN A 5 -6.88 -18.66 19.89
C ASN A 5 -7.47 -18.32 18.52
N LYS A 6 -8.63 -17.67 18.54
CA LYS A 6 -9.27 -17.10 17.35
C LYS A 6 -8.35 -15.97 16.89
N PHE A 7 -7.43 -16.28 15.96
CA PHE A 7 -6.64 -15.24 15.29
C PHE A 7 -7.62 -14.18 14.81
N ARG A 8 -7.55 -12.98 15.41
CA ARG A 8 -8.37 -11.83 15.05
C ARG A 8 -8.15 -11.59 13.56
N THR A 9 -9.11 -11.98 12.73
CA THR A 9 -9.14 -11.74 11.28
C THR A 9 -9.25 -10.25 10.94
N ASP A 10 -9.36 -9.39 11.95
CA ASP A 10 -9.38 -7.93 11.85
C ASP A 10 -7.98 -7.27 11.83
N SER A 11 -6.89 -8.01 12.04
CA SER A 11 -5.59 -7.39 12.38
C SER A 11 -4.78 -6.85 11.20
N VAL A 12 -5.09 -7.23 9.95
CA VAL A 12 -4.32 -6.81 8.77
C VAL A 12 -5.22 -6.15 7.74
N ARG A 13 -4.77 -4.98 7.25
CA ARG A 13 -5.37 -4.23 6.16
C ARG A 13 -4.33 -4.04 5.06
N LEU A 14 -4.74 -4.27 3.82
CA LEU A 14 -3.87 -4.17 2.65
C LEU A 14 -4.06 -2.82 1.96
N PHE A 15 -2.96 -2.29 1.46
CA PHE A 15 -2.89 -1.09 0.66
C PHE A 15 -2.02 -1.37 -0.58
N ALA A 16 -2.56 -1.18 -1.77
CA ALA A 16 -1.84 -1.43 -3.02
C ALA A 16 -2.12 -0.34 -4.06
N CYS A 17 -1.10 -0.07 -4.88
CA CYS A 17 -1.18 0.83 -6.00
C CYS A 17 -0.66 0.13 -7.27
N ILE A 18 -1.52 0.04 -8.26
CA ILE A 18 -1.24 -0.58 -9.55
C ILE A 18 -1.25 0.52 -10.61
N VAL A 19 -0.21 0.55 -11.42
CA VAL A 19 -0.03 1.58 -12.43
C VAL A 19 0.39 0.93 -13.75
N GLU A 20 -0.36 1.21 -14.80
CA GLU A 20 0.09 1.01 -16.17
C GLU A 20 1.06 2.11 -16.57
N LYS A 21 2.25 1.75 -17.06
CA LYS A 21 3.32 2.72 -17.41
C LYS A 21 2.81 3.78 -18.41
N ALA A 22 1.99 3.36 -19.36
CA ALA A 22 1.40 4.24 -20.37
C ALA A 22 0.44 5.30 -19.80
N ALA A 23 -0.07 5.09 -18.58
CA ALA A 23 -0.96 6.05 -17.90
C ALA A 23 -0.19 7.21 -17.25
N LEU A 24 1.12 7.03 -17.00
CA LEU A 24 1.99 8.00 -16.33
C LEU A 24 3.02 8.54 -17.31
N THR A 25 2.67 9.62 -18.00
CA THR A 25 3.62 10.38 -18.82
C THR A 25 4.31 11.45 -17.98
N GLY A 26 5.64 11.40 -17.88
CA GLY A 26 6.44 12.45 -17.24
C GLY A 26 6.47 12.44 -15.71
N THR A 27 5.88 11.43 -15.06
CA THR A 27 5.94 11.24 -13.60
C THR A 27 6.50 9.86 -13.29
N ASP A 28 7.41 9.77 -12.29
CA ASP A 28 7.97 8.50 -11.84
C ASP A 28 6.87 7.61 -11.23
N PRO A 29 6.60 6.40 -11.77
CA PRO A 29 5.61 5.49 -11.23
C PRO A 29 5.87 5.11 -9.76
N VAL A 30 7.13 5.03 -9.34
CA VAL A 30 7.48 4.70 -7.96
C VAL A 30 7.05 5.82 -7.02
N HIS A 31 7.31 7.07 -7.41
CA HIS A 31 6.90 8.25 -6.66
C HIS A 31 5.38 8.31 -6.50
N TYR A 32 4.66 8.14 -7.61
CA TYR A 32 3.20 8.16 -7.61
C TYR A 32 2.62 7.08 -6.70
N CYS A 33 3.10 5.84 -6.82
CA CYS A 33 2.62 4.73 -6.00
C CYS A 33 2.90 4.94 -4.51
N PHE A 34 4.08 5.45 -4.18
CA PHE A 34 4.43 5.80 -2.80
C PHE A 34 3.47 6.84 -2.22
N GLU A 35 3.20 7.92 -2.96
CA GLU A 35 2.27 8.96 -2.52
C GLU A 35 0.85 8.40 -2.33
N GLN A 36 0.36 7.59 -3.27
CA GLN A 36 -0.95 6.95 -3.16
C GLN A 36 -1.07 6.06 -1.92
N ILE A 37 -0.06 5.24 -1.65
CA ILE A 37 -0.08 4.34 -0.50
C ILE A 37 0.03 5.15 0.81
N ALA A 38 0.92 6.14 0.86
CA ALA A 38 1.07 7.02 2.00
C ALA A 38 -0.20 7.84 2.30
N MET A 39 -0.90 8.36 1.30
CA MET A 39 -2.15 9.09 1.53
C MET A 39 -3.26 8.18 2.06
N ARG A 40 -3.41 6.99 1.47
CA ARG A 40 -4.46 6.04 1.85
C ARG A 40 -4.25 5.50 3.26
N PHE A 41 -3.00 5.24 3.63
CA PHE A 41 -2.68 4.81 4.99
C PHE A 41 -2.89 5.94 6.01
N ASP A 42 -2.53 7.20 5.70
CA ASP A 42 -2.81 8.35 6.60
C ASP A 42 -4.32 8.55 6.79
N GLN A 43 -5.11 8.39 5.71
CA GLN A 43 -6.58 8.41 5.79
C GLN A 43 -7.13 7.29 6.66
N PHE A 44 -6.61 6.07 6.53
CA PHE A 44 -7.01 4.94 7.37
C PHE A 44 -6.79 5.22 8.86
N LEU A 45 -5.62 5.76 9.22
CA LEU A 45 -5.30 6.14 10.60
C LEU A 45 -6.24 7.26 11.09
N GLY A 46 -6.48 8.27 10.26
CA GLY A 46 -7.43 9.35 10.56
C GLY A 46 -8.84 8.84 10.83
N ARG A 47 -9.32 7.85 10.05
CA ARG A 47 -10.63 7.23 10.26
C ARG A 47 -10.67 6.39 11.53
N ARG A 48 -9.60 5.65 11.85
CA ARG A 48 -9.48 4.93 13.14
C ARG A 48 -9.53 5.89 14.33
N HIS A 49 -8.77 6.98 14.26
CA HIS A 49 -8.79 8.01 15.31
C HIS A 49 -10.19 8.60 15.48
N ALA A 50 -10.84 9.02 14.40
CA ALA A 50 -12.16 9.64 14.45
C ALA A 50 -13.27 8.71 14.97
N LYS A 51 -13.23 7.42 14.60
CA LYS A 51 -14.31 6.45 14.93
C LYS A 51 -14.09 5.71 16.23
N HIS A 52 -12.84 5.41 16.57
CA HIS A 52 -12.49 4.55 17.70
C HIS A 52 -11.74 5.30 18.80
N ASN A 53 -11.56 6.63 18.66
CA ASN A 53 -10.75 7.45 19.56
C ASN A 53 -9.35 6.84 19.76
N ASP A 54 -8.77 6.35 18.66
CA ASP A 54 -7.52 5.61 18.62
C ASP A 54 -6.40 6.50 18.05
N PRO A 55 -5.59 7.18 18.90
CA PRO A 55 -4.56 8.12 18.47
C PRO A 55 -3.26 7.45 18.02
N GLN A 56 -3.29 6.14 17.75
CA GLN A 56 -2.13 5.39 17.28
C GLN A 56 -1.57 6.02 16.00
N ARG A 57 -0.24 6.16 15.99
CA ARG A 57 0.50 6.61 14.81
C ARG A 57 1.01 5.42 14.01
N GLY A 58 0.95 5.54 12.69
CA GLY A 58 1.38 4.49 11.77
C GLY A 58 2.88 4.50 11.51
N LEU A 59 3.43 3.33 11.21
CA LEU A 59 4.79 3.15 10.72
C LEU A 59 4.73 2.51 9.32
N MET A 60 5.42 3.10 8.36
CA MET A 60 5.62 2.50 7.04
C MET A 60 7.02 1.88 6.96
N LEU A 61 7.05 0.61 6.56
CA LEU A 61 8.27 -0.15 6.31
C LEU A 61 8.33 -0.50 4.83
N PHE A 62 9.47 -0.24 4.19
CA PHE A 62 9.73 -0.55 2.79
C PHE A 62 10.87 -1.55 2.68
N ASP A 63 10.78 -2.44 1.69
CA ASP A 63 11.92 -3.29 1.32
C ASP A 63 13.05 -2.46 0.70
N GLU A 64 14.28 -2.88 0.93
CA GLU A 64 15.47 -2.36 0.29
C GLU A 64 15.39 -2.63 -1.21
N SER A 65 15.49 -1.56 -2.02
CA SER A 65 15.47 -1.68 -3.47
C SER A 65 16.44 -0.70 -4.10
N SER A 66 16.74 -0.87 -5.39
CA SER A 66 17.55 0.09 -6.16
C SER A 66 16.99 1.52 -6.17
N THR A 67 15.73 1.70 -5.76
CA THR A 67 15.05 2.99 -5.68
C THR A 67 15.06 3.61 -4.27
N GLU A 68 15.68 2.94 -3.29
CA GLU A 68 15.73 3.35 -1.88
C GLU A 68 16.16 4.81 -1.71
N LYS A 69 17.27 5.24 -2.31
CA LYS A 69 17.74 6.64 -2.18
C LYS A 69 16.72 7.66 -2.64
N ARG A 70 15.96 7.35 -3.69
CA ARG A 70 14.89 8.23 -4.19
C ARG A 70 13.73 8.23 -3.19
N LEU A 71 13.32 7.05 -2.73
CA LEU A 71 12.20 6.89 -1.81
C LEU A 71 12.51 7.51 -0.42
N GLN A 72 13.75 7.46 0.04
CA GLN A 72 14.19 8.16 1.25
C GLN A 72 14.12 9.69 1.10
N THR A 73 14.58 10.23 -0.04
CA THR A 73 14.44 11.67 -0.32
C THR A 73 12.98 12.09 -0.33
N LEU A 74 12.14 11.32 -1.03
CA LEU A 74 10.69 11.53 -1.08
C LEU A 74 10.05 11.47 0.30
N ALA A 75 10.37 10.45 1.10
CA ALA A 75 9.85 10.30 2.45
C ALA A 75 10.25 11.46 3.37
N ARG A 76 11.46 12.01 3.20
CA ARG A 76 11.91 13.22 3.91
C ARG A 76 11.12 14.44 3.44
N GLU A 77 11.02 14.67 2.14
CA GLU A 77 10.22 15.77 1.56
C GLU A 77 8.76 15.70 2.01
N PHE A 78 8.19 14.48 2.07
CA PHE A 78 6.86 14.18 2.60
C PHE A 78 6.68 14.62 4.06
N LYS A 79 7.66 14.34 4.93
CA LYS A 79 7.63 14.77 6.33
C LYS A 79 7.77 16.28 6.50
N TYR A 80 8.61 16.94 5.68
CA TYR A 80 8.98 18.35 5.90
C TYR A 80 8.12 19.36 5.15
N GLN A 81 7.73 19.07 3.91
CA GLN A 81 7.12 20.05 3.02
C GLN A 81 5.58 19.95 2.99
N GLY A 82 5.00 18.80 3.33
CA GLY A 82 3.62 18.51 2.94
C GLY A 82 3.50 18.39 1.42
N HIS A 83 2.43 17.80 0.90
CA HIS A 83 2.25 17.54 -0.54
C HIS A 83 1.02 18.28 -1.07
N SER A 84 0.76 18.18 -2.38
CA SER A 84 -0.34 18.86 -3.11
C SER A 84 -1.74 18.69 -2.49
N TYR A 85 -1.92 17.76 -1.54
CA TYR A 85 -3.17 17.48 -0.84
C TYR A 85 -3.15 17.78 0.67
N GLY A 86 -2.07 18.33 1.23
CA GLY A 86 -1.98 18.80 2.63
C GLY A 86 -0.75 18.29 3.42
N LYS A 87 -0.75 18.52 4.74
CA LYS A 87 0.22 17.93 5.69
C LYS A 87 -0.31 16.59 6.19
N THR A 88 0.40 15.50 5.95
CA THR A 88 0.14 14.23 6.65
C THR A 88 0.49 14.35 8.13
N ARG A 89 -0.42 13.92 9.01
CA ARG A 89 -0.35 14.18 10.45
C ARG A 89 -0.28 12.92 11.30
N ASN A 90 -0.52 11.74 10.73
CA ASN A 90 -0.75 10.52 11.50
C ASN A 90 0.45 9.54 11.52
N TYR A 91 1.60 9.95 10.97
CA TYR A 91 2.82 9.13 10.98
C TYR A 91 3.63 9.26 12.27
N ALA A 92 4.14 8.12 12.75
CA ALA A 92 5.03 8.05 13.90
C ALA A 92 6.43 8.56 13.52
N GLU A 93 6.89 8.21 12.32
CA GLU A 93 8.24 8.49 11.81
C GLU A 93 8.22 8.59 10.27
N VAL A 94 9.32 9.10 9.67
CA VAL A 94 9.58 8.91 8.23
C VAL A 94 9.53 7.41 7.90
N PRO A 95 8.97 7.02 6.74
CA PRO A 95 9.18 5.69 6.17
C PRO A 95 10.57 5.11 6.38
N VAL A 96 10.62 3.89 6.92
CA VAL A 96 11.86 3.17 7.23
C VAL A 96 12.10 2.09 6.19
N PHE A 97 13.35 1.93 5.77
CA PHE A 97 13.77 0.93 4.79
C PHE A 97 14.48 -0.22 5.52
N LEU A 98 14.11 -1.46 5.18
CA LEU A 98 14.61 -2.68 5.81
C LEU A 98 15.03 -3.66 4.73
N ASP A 99 16.07 -4.46 5.01
CA ASP A 99 16.38 -5.65 4.22
C ASP A 99 15.17 -6.62 4.26
N SER A 100 14.73 -7.12 3.09
CA SER A 100 13.62 -8.07 2.95
C SER A 100 13.76 -9.34 3.78
N LYS A 101 14.99 -9.73 4.13
CA LYS A 101 15.26 -10.88 5.01
C LYS A 101 15.13 -10.54 6.49
N ALA A 102 15.12 -9.25 6.85
CA ALA A 102 15.11 -8.80 8.23
C ALA A 102 13.77 -9.08 8.93
N THR A 103 12.65 -9.14 8.21
CA THR A 103 11.34 -9.34 8.86
C THR A 103 10.38 -10.22 8.06
N ARG A 104 9.53 -10.97 8.78
CA ARG A 104 8.42 -11.72 8.17
C ARG A 104 7.34 -10.82 7.58
N LEU A 105 7.25 -9.55 8.03
CA LEU A 105 6.25 -8.61 7.54
C LEU A 105 6.59 -8.11 6.13
N ILE A 106 7.87 -7.84 5.85
CA ILE A 106 8.30 -7.51 4.48
C ILE A 106 8.10 -8.71 3.55
N GLN A 107 8.43 -9.93 3.99
CA GLN A 107 8.14 -11.14 3.18
C GLN A 107 6.64 -11.33 2.89
N LEU A 108 5.77 -11.01 3.84
CA LEU A 108 4.32 -11.02 3.60
C LEU A 108 3.91 -9.93 2.60
N ALA A 109 4.53 -8.75 2.65
CA ALA A 109 4.31 -7.69 1.67
C ALA A 109 4.70 -8.15 0.26
N ASP A 110 5.84 -8.85 0.12
CA ASP A 110 6.29 -9.40 -1.15
C ASP A 110 5.32 -10.44 -1.71
N LEU A 111 4.78 -11.33 -0.87
CA LEU A 111 3.75 -12.29 -1.28
C LEU A 111 2.46 -11.60 -1.75
N VAL A 112 2.06 -10.51 -1.10
CA VAL A 112 0.91 -9.71 -1.52
C VAL A 112 1.21 -9.03 -2.87
N ALA A 113 2.40 -8.45 -3.04
CA ALA A 113 2.84 -7.85 -4.31
C ALA A 113 2.82 -8.86 -5.45
N PHE A 114 3.37 -10.03 -5.22
CA PHE A 114 3.39 -11.13 -6.18
C PHE A 114 1.98 -11.60 -6.55
N SER A 115 1.09 -11.76 -5.57
CA SER A 115 -0.31 -12.15 -5.77
C SER A 115 -1.05 -11.15 -6.67
N ILE A 116 -0.88 -9.86 -6.41
CA ILE A 116 -1.49 -8.79 -7.22
C ILE A 116 -0.87 -8.75 -8.62
N PHE A 117 0.45 -8.87 -8.74
CA PHE A 117 1.13 -8.92 -10.03
C PHE A 117 0.61 -10.03 -10.94
N ARG A 118 0.46 -11.25 -10.42
CA ARG A 118 -0.09 -12.37 -11.20
C ARG A 118 -1.52 -12.14 -11.67
N HIS A 119 -2.35 -11.50 -10.84
CA HIS A 119 -3.72 -11.16 -11.20
C HIS A 119 -3.77 -10.20 -12.41
N PHE A 120 -2.99 -9.12 -12.39
CA PHE A 120 -3.02 -8.12 -13.45
C PHE A 120 -2.27 -8.53 -14.72
N GLU A 121 -1.11 -9.19 -14.59
CA GLU A 121 -0.27 -9.52 -15.76
C GLU A 121 -0.61 -10.87 -16.39
N HIS A 122 -1.02 -11.85 -15.58
CA HIS A 122 -1.19 -13.23 -16.03
C HIS A 122 -2.65 -13.68 -16.01
N ASN A 123 -3.60 -12.80 -15.65
CA ASN A 123 -5.01 -13.13 -15.42
C ASN A 123 -5.18 -14.35 -14.47
N ASP A 124 -4.28 -14.48 -13.50
CA ASP A 124 -4.29 -15.56 -12.52
C ASP A 124 -4.79 -15.06 -11.17
N ASP A 125 -6.04 -15.38 -10.87
CA ASP A 125 -6.74 -14.91 -9.69
C ASP A 125 -6.54 -15.81 -8.46
N GLN A 126 -5.80 -16.91 -8.57
CA GLN A 126 -5.73 -17.95 -7.54
C GLN A 126 -5.34 -17.37 -6.18
N TYR A 127 -4.27 -16.57 -6.14
CA TYR A 127 -3.78 -15.96 -4.91
C TYR A 127 -4.51 -14.66 -4.57
N PHE A 128 -4.91 -13.89 -5.58
CA PHE A 128 -5.59 -12.60 -5.38
C PHE A 128 -6.95 -12.78 -4.71
N ASN A 129 -7.70 -13.81 -5.08
CA ASN A 129 -8.97 -14.15 -4.46
C ASN A 129 -8.88 -14.41 -2.95
N LEU A 130 -7.71 -14.87 -2.47
CA LEU A 130 -7.46 -15.11 -1.05
C LEU A 130 -7.23 -13.81 -0.26
N ILE A 131 -6.77 -12.74 -0.91
CA ILE A 131 -6.37 -11.50 -0.23
C ILE A 131 -7.28 -10.30 -0.53
N LYS A 132 -8.09 -10.35 -1.60
CA LYS A 132 -8.91 -9.22 -2.06
C LYS A 132 -9.87 -8.65 -1.01
N HIS A 133 -10.35 -9.48 -0.08
CA HIS A 133 -11.24 -9.05 1.01
C HIS A 133 -10.51 -8.38 2.18
N ARG A 134 -9.19 -8.18 2.08
CA ARG A 134 -8.35 -7.56 3.13
C ARG A 134 -7.93 -6.14 2.78
N PHE A 135 -8.23 -5.66 1.57
CA PHE A 135 -8.02 -4.26 1.26
C PHE A 135 -8.89 -3.40 2.16
N ASP A 136 -8.33 -2.27 2.58
CA ASP A 136 -9.05 -1.31 3.41
C ASP A 136 -10.34 -0.84 2.69
N GLU A 137 -11.47 -0.96 3.38
CA GLU A 137 -12.80 -0.64 2.86
C GLU A 137 -13.61 0.04 3.96
N GLU A 138 -14.35 1.08 3.59
CA GLU A 138 -15.25 1.76 4.48
C GLU A 138 -16.52 2.19 3.75
N GLY A 139 -17.69 1.86 4.31
CA GLY A 139 -18.97 2.26 3.74
C GLY A 139 -19.22 1.72 2.32
N GLY A 140 -18.67 0.55 1.98
CA GLY A 140 -18.75 -0.04 0.65
C GLY A 140 -17.79 0.57 -0.37
N VAL A 141 -16.90 1.48 0.05
CA VAL A 141 -15.87 2.08 -0.79
C VAL A 141 -14.50 1.49 -0.45
N GLN A 142 -13.84 0.93 -1.46
CA GLN A 142 -12.50 0.35 -1.30
C GLN A 142 -11.44 1.47 -1.32
N HIS A 143 -10.84 1.75 -0.15
CA HIS A 143 -9.80 2.75 0.03
C HIS A 143 -8.38 2.17 -0.03
N GLY A 144 -8.21 0.86 0.17
CA GLY A 144 -6.92 0.18 0.17
C GLY A 144 -6.40 -0.21 -1.22
N PHE A 145 -7.12 0.10 -2.30
CA PHE A 145 -6.74 -0.39 -3.61
C PHE A 145 -6.87 0.71 -4.65
N HIS A 146 -5.77 1.04 -5.31
CA HIS A 146 -5.70 2.05 -6.36
C HIS A 146 -5.21 1.44 -7.65
N VAL A 147 -5.91 1.70 -8.75
CA VAL A 147 -5.51 1.26 -10.09
C VAL A 147 -5.54 2.47 -11.02
N LEU A 148 -4.38 2.80 -11.59
CA LEU A 148 -4.25 3.78 -12.65
C LEU A 148 -4.02 3.04 -13.97
N ARG A 149 -5.01 3.10 -14.85
CA ARG A 149 -4.92 2.53 -16.20
C ARG A 149 -4.73 3.62 -17.23
N ALA A 150 -4.04 3.29 -18.32
CA ALA A 150 -3.97 4.17 -19.46
C ALA A 150 -5.38 4.28 -20.06
N GLN A 151 -5.75 5.47 -20.53
CA GLN A 151 -7.00 5.59 -21.28
C GLN A 151 -6.84 4.84 -22.59
N THR A 152 -7.38 3.63 -22.64
CA THR A 152 -7.56 2.90 -23.89
C THR A 152 -8.78 3.50 -24.57
N ASN A 153 -8.57 4.17 -25.71
CA ASN A 153 -9.57 4.08 -26.77
C ASN A 153 -9.72 2.57 -27.03
N SER A 154 -10.92 2.07 -26.81
CA SER A 154 -11.26 0.65 -26.75
C SER A 154 -10.80 -0.12 -28.00
N SER A 155 -9.62 -0.74 -27.96
CA SER A 155 -9.22 -1.90 -28.80
C SER A 155 -7.75 -2.37 -28.66
N ILE A 156 -7.08 -2.30 -27.49
CA ILE A 156 -5.72 -2.88 -27.34
C ILE A 156 -5.58 -3.58 -25.98
N GLN A 157 -5.06 -4.81 -26.00
CA GLN A 157 -4.81 -5.69 -24.85
C GLN A 157 -3.83 -5.03 -23.85
N PRO A 158 -3.99 -5.26 -22.53
CA PRO A 158 -3.16 -4.61 -21.52
C PRO A 158 -1.72 -5.13 -21.60
N GLN A 159 -0.77 -4.21 -21.65
CA GLN A 159 0.66 -4.49 -21.73
C GLN A 159 1.37 -3.80 -20.54
N GLU A 160 1.97 -4.63 -19.68
CA GLU A 160 2.85 -4.32 -18.55
C GLU A 160 2.33 -3.32 -17.49
N ALA A 161 1.62 -3.84 -16.50
CA ALA A 161 1.35 -3.21 -15.22
C ALA A 161 2.52 -3.40 -14.24
N ASN A 162 3.03 -2.29 -13.71
CA ASN A 162 3.89 -2.32 -12.55
C ASN A 162 3.00 -2.33 -11.30
N VAL A 163 3.21 -3.31 -10.42
CA VAL A 163 2.49 -3.44 -9.15
C VAL A 163 3.39 -3.00 -8.01
N PHE A 164 2.93 -2.01 -7.25
CA PHE A 164 3.60 -1.56 -6.02
C PHE A 164 2.69 -1.83 -4.83
N VAL A 165 3.24 -2.55 -3.86
CA VAL A 165 2.56 -2.86 -2.60
C VAL A 165 3.41 -2.33 -1.47
N ALA A 166 2.77 -1.64 -0.52
CA ALA A 166 3.34 -1.48 0.80
C ALA A 166 2.41 -2.15 1.79
N ALA A 167 2.99 -2.82 2.79
CA ALA A 167 2.24 -3.39 3.91
C ALA A 167 2.36 -2.43 5.10
N PRO A 168 1.44 -1.47 5.26
CA PRO A 168 1.45 -0.66 6.46
C PRO A 168 1.02 -1.51 7.66
N ILE A 169 1.77 -1.40 8.75
CA ILE A 169 1.50 -2.12 9.99
C ILE A 169 0.89 -1.14 10.98
N VAL A 170 -0.25 -1.49 11.55
CA VAL A 170 -0.79 -0.83 12.74
C VAL A 170 -0.64 -1.78 13.90
N LYS A 171 0.21 -1.43 14.86
CA LYS A 171 0.28 -2.14 16.14
C LYS A 171 -0.95 -1.77 16.95
N SER A 172 -1.87 -2.71 17.13
CA SER A 172 -2.82 -2.64 18.24
C SER A 172 -2.08 -3.06 19.52
N GLU A 173 -1.94 -2.14 20.47
CA GLU A 173 -1.74 -2.52 21.88
C GLU A 173 -2.94 -3.30 22.41
#